data_AF-A0A1L6ZHI9-F1
#
_entry.id   AF-A0A1L6ZHI9-F1
#
_cell.length_a   1.000
_cell.length_b   1.000
_cell.length_c   1.000
_cell.angle_alpha   90.00
_cell.angle_beta   90.00
_cell.angle_gamma   90.00
#
_symmetry.space_group_name_H-M   'P 1'
#
loop_
_entity.id
_entity.type
_entity.pdbx_description
1 polymer ?
#
loop_
_entity_poly.entity_id
_entity_poly.type
_entity_poly.pdbx_seq_one_letter_code
_entity_poly.pdbx_strand_id
1 'polypeptide(L)'
;MLELVQNIPGKDKAKCGLDAIKLWMQMQKNPPESVVQSRLDKIMNEKSSLVRGFICGTGHEFWVMWSWPTPPLSCPLCGDKNIRRTWTGSVERDI
;
A
#
# COMPACT_ATOMS: atom_id res chain seq x y z
N MET A 1 12.16 -5.16 -14.92
CA MET A 1 10.96 -4.61 -15.58
C MET A 1 10.96 -3.06 -15.54
N LEU A 2 12.10 -2.43 -15.84
CA LEU A 2 12.30 -0.96 -15.83
C LEU A 2 13.01 -0.46 -17.11
N GLU A 3 13.18 -1.32 -18.12
CA GLU A 3 13.91 -0.99 -19.35
C GLU A 3 13.01 -0.44 -20.46
N LEU A 4 11.69 -0.35 -20.26
CA LEU A 4 10.73 -0.04 -21.31
C LEU A 4 10.54 1.44 -21.66
N VAL A 5 11.34 2.35 -21.07
CA VAL A 5 11.19 3.80 -21.30
C VAL A 5 12.52 4.45 -21.64
N GLN A 6 13.34 3.80 -22.46
CA GLN A 6 14.52 4.45 -23.04
C GLN A 6 14.32 4.63 -24.55
N ASN A 7 14.06 5.89 -24.92
CA ASN A 7 14.17 6.45 -26.27
C ASN A 7 13.33 5.80 -27.38
N ILE A 8 12.02 6.07 -27.41
CA ILE A 8 11.24 5.99 -28.66
C ILE A 8 11.34 7.36 -29.35
N PRO A 9 12.07 7.51 -30.46
CA PRO A 9 12.18 8.78 -31.19
C PRO A 9 10.78 9.17 -31.72
N GLY A 10 10.38 10.42 -31.51
CA GLY A 10 9.13 10.96 -32.07
C GLY A 10 7.85 10.78 -31.24
N LYS A 11 7.91 10.16 -30.05
CA LYS A 11 6.79 10.21 -29.09
C LYS A 11 7.03 11.27 -28.02
N ASP A 12 6.05 12.16 -27.86
CA ASP A 12 6.01 13.14 -26.78
C ASP A 12 6.17 12.43 -25.43
N LYS A 13 7.24 12.77 -24.70
CA LYS A 13 7.58 12.16 -23.41
C LYS A 13 6.44 12.29 -22.39
N ALA A 14 5.67 13.38 -22.46
CA ALA A 14 4.50 13.59 -21.61
C ALA A 14 3.40 12.57 -21.93
N LYS A 15 3.17 12.26 -23.21
CA LYS A 15 2.21 11.24 -23.66
C LYS A 15 2.60 9.84 -23.21
N CYS A 16 3.89 9.49 -23.33
CA CYS A 16 4.41 8.22 -22.82
C CYS A 16 4.22 8.07 -21.30
N GLY A 17 4.47 9.15 -20.54
CA GLY A 17 4.23 9.15 -19.09
C GLY A 17 2.76 8.94 -18.73
N LEU A 18 1.85 9.64 -19.42
CA LEU A 18 0.40 9.47 -19.24
C LEU A 18 -0.07 8.07 -19.59
N ASP A 19 0.42 7.49 -20.68
CA ASP A 19 0.06 6.13 -21.09
C ASP A 19 0.57 5.09 -20.08
N ALA A 20 1.77 5.27 -19.53
CA ALA A 20 2.30 4.43 -18.46
C ALA A 20 1.46 4.51 -17.17
N ILE A 21 1.03 5.72 -16.78
CA ILE A 21 0.14 5.91 -15.61
C ILE A 21 -1.21 5.23 -15.84
N LYS A 22 -1.80 5.38 -17.03
CA LYS A 22 -3.08 4.72 -17.38
C LYS A 22 -2.96 3.20 -17.34
N LEU A 23 -1.88 2.65 -17.90
CA LEU A 23 -1.60 1.23 -17.85
C LEU A 23 -1.43 0.74 -16.42
N TRP A 24 -0.67 1.47 -15.59
CA TRP A 24 -0.51 1.15 -14.18
C TRP A 24 -1.85 1.15 -13.43
N MET A 25 -2.70 2.15 -13.66
CA MET A 25 -4.05 2.21 -13.08
C MET A 25 -4.93 1.03 -13.53
N GLN A 26 -4.86 0.62 -14.80
CA GLN A 26 -5.57 -0.56 -15.29
C GLN A 26 -5.09 -1.85 -14.63
N MET A 27 -3.77 -2.00 -14.45
CA MET A 27 -3.18 -3.14 -13.74
C MET A 27 -3.59 -3.20 -12.26
N GLN A 28 -3.91 -2.06 -11.62
CA GLN A 28 -4.47 -2.08 -10.27
C GLN A 28 -5.92 -2.57 -10.24
N LYS A 29 -6.71 -2.25 -11.27
CA LYS A 29 -8.13 -2.65 -11.36
C LYS A 29 -8.30 -4.12 -11.77
N ASN A 30 -7.52 -4.58 -12.74
CA ASN A 30 -7.55 -5.94 -13.26
C ASN A 30 -6.11 -6.49 -13.34
N PRO A 31 -5.50 -6.84 -12.18
CA PRO A 31 -4.14 -7.37 -12.17
C PRO A 31 -4.07 -8.72 -12.91
N PRO A 32 -2.99 -8.98 -13.67
CA PRO A 32 -2.73 -10.31 -14.20
C PRO A 32 -2.69 -11.36 -13.09
N GLU A 33 -3.10 -12.59 -13.41
CA GLU A 33 -3.16 -13.69 -12.44
C GLU A 33 -1.83 -13.94 -11.72
N SER A 34 -0.71 -13.84 -12.43
CA SER A 34 0.63 -13.95 -11.83
C SER A 34 0.92 -12.90 -10.76
N VAL A 35 0.40 -11.68 -10.94
CA VAL A 35 0.52 -10.59 -9.94
C VAL A 35 -0.40 -10.87 -8.75
N VAL A 36 -1.58 -11.42 -8.98
CA VAL A 36 -2.50 -11.85 -7.91
C VAL A 36 -1.86 -12.96 -7.08
N GLN A 37 -1.34 -14.00 -7.74
CA GLN A 37 -0.69 -15.12 -7.07
C GLN A 37 0.52 -14.66 -6.25
N SER A 38 1.39 -13.82 -6.82
CA SER A 38 2.52 -13.25 -6.08
C SER A 38 2.10 -12.42 -4.86
N ARG A 39 0.99 -11.67 -4.94
CA ARG A 39 0.43 -10.95 -3.79
C ARG A 39 -0.09 -11.91 -2.71
N LEU A 40 -0.76 -13.00 -3.10
CA LEU A 40 -1.23 -14.03 -2.19
C LEU A 40 -0.06 -14.75 -1.52
N ASP A 41 0.94 -15.17 -2.28
CA ASP A 41 2.15 -15.83 -1.75
C ASP A 41 2.87 -14.92 -0.77
N LYS A 42 2.94 -13.61 -1.04
CA LYS A 42 3.48 -12.64 -0.09
C LYS A 42 2.65 -12.62 1.20
N ILE A 43 1.33 -12.50 1.12
CA ILE A 43 0.44 -12.48 2.30
C ILE A 43 0.59 -13.76 3.14
N MET A 44 0.75 -14.91 2.49
CA MET A 44 0.88 -16.21 3.16
C MET A 44 2.26 -16.41 3.80
N ASN A 45 3.33 -15.90 3.18
CA ASN A 45 4.71 -16.13 3.64
C ASN A 45 5.27 -14.98 4.49
N GLU A 46 4.61 -13.82 4.54
CA GLU A 46 5.04 -12.67 5.35
C GLU A 46 4.79 -12.94 6.84
N LYS A 47 5.82 -13.50 7.49
CA LYS A 47 5.82 -13.85 8.93
C LYS A 47 5.84 -12.63 9.84
N SER A 48 6.43 -11.53 9.40
CA SER A 48 6.52 -10.29 10.16
C SER A 48 6.08 -9.12 9.30
N SER A 49 5.33 -8.20 9.91
CA SER A 49 4.83 -7.00 9.27
C SER A 49 5.19 -5.78 10.08
N LEU A 50 5.82 -4.79 9.44
CA LEU A 50 6.09 -3.51 10.08
C LEU A 50 4.78 -2.69 10.13
N VAL A 51 4.39 -2.26 11.32
CA VAL A 51 3.14 -1.51 11.54
C VAL A 51 3.37 -0.26 12.39
N ARG A 52 2.39 0.65 12.33
CA ARG A 52 2.26 1.81 13.19
C ARG A 52 1.03 1.61 14.07
N GLY A 53 1.22 1.74 15.38
CA GLY A 53 0.14 1.72 16.37
C GLY A 53 -0.46 3.11 16.55
N PHE A 54 -1.78 3.16 16.66
CA PHE A 54 -2.57 4.36 16.87
C PHE A 54 -3.59 4.12 17.98
N ILE A 55 -3.93 5.19 18.70
CA ILE A 55 -5.05 5.23 19.64
C ILE A 55 -5.95 6.41 19.29
N CYS A 56 -7.26 6.20 19.30
CA CYS A 56 -8.22 7.30 19.15
C CYS A 56 -8.56 7.96 20.51
N GLY A 57 -9.26 9.09 20.49
CA GLY A 57 -9.63 9.84 21.69
C GLY A 57 -10.59 9.08 22.61
N THR A 58 -11.27 8.05 22.09
CA THR A 58 -12.13 7.14 22.88
C THR A 58 -11.39 5.93 23.45
N GLY A 59 -10.09 5.77 23.15
CA GLY A 59 -9.24 4.73 23.72
C GLY A 59 -9.09 3.46 22.88
N HIS A 60 -9.69 3.36 21.69
CA HIS A 60 -9.48 2.20 20.82
C HIS A 60 -8.08 2.20 20.22
N GLU A 61 -7.35 1.10 20.42
CA GLU A 61 -6.04 0.82 19.83
C GLU A 61 -6.21 0.08 18.50
N PHE A 62 -5.40 0.47 17.50
CA PHE A 62 -5.39 -0.19 16.20
C PHE A 62 -4.04 -0.01 15.48
N TRP A 63 -3.78 -0.89 14.51
CA TRP A 63 -2.51 -0.94 13.78
C TRP A 63 -2.74 -0.72 12.29
N VAL A 64 -1.83 0.04 11.68
CA VAL A 64 -1.81 0.28 10.23
C VAL A 64 -0.46 -0.14 9.69
N MET A 65 -0.44 -0.82 8.54
CA MET A 65 0.81 -1.20 7.87
C MET A 65 1.72 0.02 7.66
N TRP A 66 3.02 -0.17 7.84
CA TRP A 66 4.01 0.89 7.61
C TRP A 66 4.01 1.40 6.16
N SER A 67 3.73 0.49 5.22
CA SER A 67 3.66 0.79 3.77
C SER A 67 2.49 1.69 3.38
N TRP A 68 1.52 1.92 4.26
CA TRP A 68 0.42 2.86 3.97
C TRP A 68 0.97 4.29 3.86
N PRO A 69 0.71 5.03 2.77
CA PRO A 69 1.33 6.33 2.55
C PRO A 69 0.84 7.39 3.54
N THR A 70 -0.39 7.27 4.01
CA THR A 70 -1.05 8.26 4.85
C THR A 70 -1.42 7.70 6.23
N PRO A 71 -1.29 8.51 7.30
CA PRO A 71 -1.90 8.18 8.58
C PRO A 71 -3.42 8.00 8.44
N PRO A 72 -4.03 7.17 9.29
CA PRO A 72 -5.49 7.02 9.33
C PRO A 72 -6.15 8.35 9.67
N LEU A 73 -7.24 8.68 8.97
CA LEU A 73 -8.02 9.91 9.19
C LEU A 73 -9.08 9.77 10.28
N SER A 74 -9.49 8.53 10.57
CA SER A 74 -10.53 8.20 11.55
C SER A 74 -10.29 6.81 12.15
N CYS A 75 -10.72 6.63 13.39
CA CYS A 75 -10.73 5.33 14.05
C CYS A 75 -11.59 4.35 13.23
N PRO A 76 -11.08 3.15 12.89
CA PRO A 76 -11.85 2.17 12.13
C PRO A 76 -13.02 1.57 12.92
N LEU A 77 -13.02 1.69 14.26
CA LEU A 77 -14.06 1.15 15.13
C LEU A 77 -15.18 2.16 15.42
N CYS A 78 -14.82 3.40 15.76
CA CYS A 78 -15.81 4.40 16.22
C CYS A 78 -15.87 5.69 15.38
N GLY A 79 -15.05 5.82 14.33
CA GLY A 79 -15.03 6.99 13.46
C GLY A 79 -14.41 8.26 14.05
N ASP A 80 -13.91 8.24 15.29
CA ASP A 80 -13.27 9.40 15.92
C ASP A 80 -12.03 9.86 15.13
N LYS A 81 -11.91 11.17 14.93
CA LYS A 81 -10.82 11.79 14.16
C LYS A 81 -9.63 12.18 15.02
N ASN A 82 -9.79 12.18 16.34
CA ASN A 82 -8.70 12.48 17.27
C ASN A 82 -7.80 11.26 17.42
N ILE A 83 -6.86 11.11 16.48
CA ILE A 83 -5.95 9.97 16.48
C ILE A 83 -4.55 10.41 16.90
N ARG A 84 -3.95 9.65 17.81
CA ARG A 84 -2.56 9.82 18.22
C ARG A 84 -1.76 8.57 17.86
N ARG A 85 -0.59 8.77 17.28
CA ARG A 85 0.38 7.68 17.08
C ARG A 85 1.02 7.35 18.42
N THR A 86 1.05 6.07 18.75
CA THR A 86 1.57 5.59 20.03
C THR A 86 2.83 4.76 19.85
N TRP A 87 2.96 4.03 18.73
CA TRP A 87 4.01 3.03 18.60
C TRP A 87 4.39 2.74 17.14
N THR A 88 5.57 2.14 16.96
CA THR A 88 6.06 1.60 15.69
C THR A 88 6.94 0.40 15.96
N GLY A 89 6.73 -0.67 15.20
CA GLY A 89 7.58 -1.84 15.24
C GLY A 89 7.00 -2.97 14.37
N SER A 90 7.60 -4.15 14.50
CA SER A 90 7.19 -5.35 13.78
C SER A 90 6.22 -6.16 14.62
N VAL A 91 5.16 -6.66 13.99
CA VAL A 91 4.30 -7.69 14.55
C VAL A 91 4.62 -8.99 13.82
N GLU A 92 4.93 -10.04 14.57
CA GLU A 92 5.08 -11.39 14.04
C GLU A 92 3.71 -12.09 14.09
N ARG A 93 3.38 -12.82 13.02
CA ARG A 93 2.24 -13.73 13.02
C ARG A 93 2.70 -15.02 13.68
N ASP A 94 2.20 -15.31 14.87
CA ASP A 94 2.18 -16.69 15.37
C ASP A 94 1.23 -17.49 14.47
N ILE A 95 1.80 -18.41 13.69
CA ILE A 95 1.07 -19.40 12.87
C ILE A 95 1.04 -20.70 13.66
#